data_AF-A0AA45TWN0-F1
#
_entry.id   AF-A0AA45TWN0-F1
#
_cell.length_a   1.000
_cell.length_b   1.000
_cell.length_c   1.000
_cell.angle_alpha   90.00
_cell.angle_beta   90.00
_cell.angle_gamma   90.00
#
_symmetry.space_group_name_H-M   'P 1'
#
loop_
_entity.id
_entity.type
_entity.pdbx_description
1 polymer ?
#
loop_
_entity_poly.entity_id
_entity_poly.type
_entity_poly.pdbx_seq_one_letter_code
_entity_poly.pdbx_strand_id
1 'polypeptide(L)'
;MLGHAFDAYRELEKLSEDSLVQRLGCTPEVFQWLSLCMTPEKGPAFEEQTRAIAARFEVDVQKLVLVLRRVQTVRSLSRPMRDTAEAERAPLQLAARDRDEDEPFDDEFEP
;
A
#
# COMPACT_ATOMS: atom_id res chain seq x y z
N MET A 1 3.85 -0.86 2.01
CA MET A 1 5.16 -1.52 2.18
C MET A 1 6.14 -0.85 1.25
N LEU A 2 7.39 -0.68 1.68
CA LEU A 2 8.48 -0.11 0.89
C LEU A 2 8.80 -0.92 -0.36
N GLY A 3 8.63 -2.26 -0.31
CA GLY A 3 8.80 -3.13 -1.48
C GLY A 3 7.97 -2.68 -2.69
N HIS A 4 6.69 -2.36 -2.49
CA HIS A 4 5.84 -1.82 -3.56
C HIS A 4 6.32 -0.45 -4.10
N ALA A 5 6.94 0.37 -3.25
CA ALA A 5 7.52 1.63 -3.72
C ALA A 5 8.78 1.37 -4.55
N PHE A 6 9.61 0.40 -4.17
CA PHE A 6 10.79 0.00 -4.93
C PHE A 6 10.43 -0.64 -6.27
N ASP A 7 9.41 -1.50 -6.32
CA ASP A 7 8.93 -2.09 -7.57
C ASP A 7 8.39 -1.01 -8.51
N ALA A 8 7.56 -0.09 -7.99
CA ALA A 8 7.09 1.04 -8.78
C ALA A 8 8.26 1.90 -9.30
N TYR A 9 9.29 2.13 -8.49
CA TYR A 9 10.47 2.86 -8.93
C TYR A 9 11.25 2.12 -10.03
N ARG A 10 11.41 0.78 -9.90
CA ARG A 10 12.06 -0.07 -10.91
C ARG A 10 11.32 -0.05 -12.23
N GLU A 11 9.99 -0.11 -12.20
CA GLU A 11 9.16 -0.01 -13.41
C GLU A 11 9.30 1.37 -14.08
N LEU A 12 9.29 2.44 -13.27
CA LEU A 12 9.41 3.82 -13.78
C LEU A 12 10.76 4.10 -14.43
N GLU A 13 11.85 3.64 -13.82
CA GLU A 13 13.21 3.91 -14.28
C GLU A 13 13.79 2.76 -15.13
N LYS A 14 13.00 1.70 -15.39
CA LYS A 14 13.39 0.47 -16.09
C LYS A 14 14.66 -0.16 -15.51
N LEU A 15 14.73 -0.25 -14.18
CA LEU A 15 15.88 -0.77 -13.45
C LEU A 15 15.68 -2.22 -13.00
N SER A 16 16.77 -2.99 -13.03
CA SER A 16 16.84 -4.27 -12.32
C SER A 16 16.91 -4.06 -10.82
N GLU A 17 16.65 -5.12 -10.06
CA GLU A 17 16.81 -5.12 -8.60
C GLU A 17 18.24 -4.78 -8.19
N ASP A 18 19.24 -5.45 -8.78
CA ASP A 18 20.66 -5.21 -8.51
C ASP A 18 21.06 -3.76 -8.74
N SER A 19 20.49 -3.12 -9.77
CA SER A 19 20.75 -1.71 -10.06
C SER A 19 20.20 -0.80 -8.96
N LEU A 20 19.05 -1.15 -8.39
CA LEU A 20 18.46 -0.41 -7.28
C LEU A 20 19.22 -0.63 -5.97
N VAL A 21 19.66 -1.86 -5.71
CA VAL A 21 20.52 -2.23 -4.56
C VAL A 21 21.82 -1.42 -4.60
N GLN A 22 22.52 -1.41 -5.75
CA GLN A 22 23.73 -0.61 -5.96
C GLN A 22 23.47 0.88 -5.80
N ARG A 23 22.34 1.37 -6.34
CA ARG A 23 21.96 2.77 -6.20
C ARG A 23 21.78 3.14 -4.73
N LEU A 24 21.00 2.37 -3.97
CA LEU A 24 20.79 2.59 -2.53
C LEU A 24 22.07 2.37 -1.71
N GLY A 25 23.06 1.67 -2.27
CA GLY A 25 24.34 1.40 -1.60
C GLY A 25 24.21 0.37 -0.49
N CYS A 26 23.26 -0.55 -0.62
CA CYS A 26 23.00 -1.61 0.36
C CYS A 26 23.36 -2.98 -0.21
N THR A 27 23.32 -4.01 0.65
CA THR A 27 23.41 -5.41 0.18
C THR A 27 22.02 -5.92 -0.22
N PRO A 28 21.93 -6.99 -1.03
CA PRO A 28 20.66 -7.62 -1.37
C PRO A 28 19.87 -8.08 -0.14
N GLU A 29 20.53 -8.56 0.92
CA GLU A 29 19.83 -8.94 2.16
C GLU A 29 19.20 -7.71 2.83
N VAL A 30 19.95 -6.60 2.96
CA VAL A 30 19.43 -5.35 3.53
C VAL A 30 18.28 -4.80 2.68
N PHE A 31 18.34 -4.93 1.36
CA PHE A 31 17.26 -4.55 0.47
C PHE A 31 15.97 -5.35 0.69
N GLN A 32 16.06 -6.66 0.96
CA GLN A 32 14.91 -7.47 1.33
C GLN A 32 14.28 -6.99 2.65
N TRP A 33 15.10 -6.70 3.68
CA TRP A 33 14.59 -6.17 4.95
C TRP A 33 13.95 -4.78 4.80
N LEU A 34 14.54 -3.90 3.99
CA LEU A 34 13.97 -2.59 3.66
C LEU A 34 12.61 -2.73 2.96
N SER A 35 12.46 -3.74 2.10
CA SER A 35 11.20 -3.98 1.38
C SER A 35 10.04 -4.32 2.31
N LEU A 36 10.33 -4.90 3.47
CA LEU A 36 9.35 -5.23 4.52
C LEU A 36 8.95 -4.03 5.38
N CYS A 37 9.69 -2.92 5.32
CA CYS A 37 9.39 -1.75 6.12
C CYS A 37 8.09 -1.06 5.66
N MET A 38 7.43 -0.39 6.60
CA MET A 38 6.27 0.44 6.29
C MET A 38 6.69 1.64 5.43
N THR A 39 5.86 1.99 4.46
CA THR A 39 6.11 3.15 3.60
C THR A 39 5.93 4.43 4.44
N PRO A 40 6.90 5.35 4.45
CA PRO A 40 6.76 6.61 5.18
C PRO A 40 5.55 7.41 4.71
N GLU A 41 4.84 8.01 5.66
CA GLU A 41 3.66 8.82 5.40
C GLU A 41 4.02 10.12 4.69
N LYS A 42 3.10 10.62 3.86
CA LYS A 42 3.26 11.95 3.24
C LYS A 42 3.07 13.02 4.31
N GLY A 43 3.96 14.02 4.35
CA GLY A 43 3.84 15.16 5.26
C GLY A 43 5.07 15.34 6.16
N PRO A 44 4.92 16.01 7.31
CA PRO A 44 6.06 16.39 8.16
C PRO A 44 6.81 15.18 8.75
N ALA A 45 6.12 14.05 8.96
CA ALA A 45 6.72 12.83 9.48
C ALA A 45 7.59 12.07 8.47
N PHE A 46 7.51 12.41 7.17
CA PHE A 46 8.21 11.69 6.11
C PHE A 46 9.73 11.64 6.34
N GLU A 47 10.34 12.78 6.65
CA GLU A 47 11.79 12.87 6.83
C GLU A 47 12.26 12.12 8.06
N GLU A 48 11.50 12.23 9.16
CA GLU A 48 11.80 11.53 10.41
C GLU A 48 11.72 10.02 10.24
N GLN A 49 10.63 9.52 9.66
CA GLN A 49 10.43 8.09 9.39
C GLN A 49 11.49 7.56 8.41
N THR A 50 11.79 8.31 7.34
CA THR A 50 12.81 7.90 6.36
C THR A 50 14.20 7.88 6.98
N ARG A 51 14.52 8.85 7.85
CA ARG A 51 15.79 8.87 8.59
C ARG A 51 15.90 7.71 9.58
N ALA A 52 14.82 7.37 10.29
CA ALA A 52 14.79 6.24 11.21
C ALA A 52 15.06 4.92 10.49
N ILE A 53 14.44 4.71 9.33
CA ILE A 53 14.69 3.53 8.48
C ILE A 53 16.13 3.54 7.97
N ALA A 54 16.61 4.68 7.46
CA ALA A 54 17.97 4.79 6.94
C ALA A 54 19.03 4.48 8.00
N ALA A 55 18.85 4.99 9.23
CA ALA A 55 19.72 4.71 10.35
C ALA A 55 19.67 3.24 10.82
N ARG A 56 18.50 2.61 10.79
CA ARG A 56 18.30 1.20 11.19
C ARG A 56 19.09 0.23 10.31
N PHE A 57 19.19 0.52 9.02
CA PHE A 57 19.76 -0.37 8.00
C PHE A 57 21.06 0.16 7.39
N GLU A 58 21.62 1.23 7.95
CA GLU A 58 22.88 1.86 7.51
C GLU A 58 22.88 2.22 6.01
N VAL A 59 21.73 2.67 5.50
CA VAL A 59 21.59 3.10 4.10
C VAL A 59 21.60 4.61 3.96
N ASP A 60 21.99 5.07 2.78
CA ASP A 60 22.03 6.50 2.48
C ASP A 60 20.62 7.10 2.45
N VAL A 61 20.33 7.95 3.44
CA VAL A 61 19.04 8.61 3.60
C VAL A 61 18.68 9.48 2.39
N GLN A 62 19.65 10.13 1.75
CA GLN A 62 19.39 11.00 0.60
C GLN A 62 18.93 10.18 -0.60
N LYS A 63 19.56 9.03 -0.82
CA LYS A 63 19.18 8.12 -1.91
C LYS A 63 17.82 7.51 -1.67
N LEU A 64 17.53 7.11 -0.43
CA LEU A 64 16.21 6.57 -0.05
C LEU A 64 15.11 7.63 -0.23
N VAL A 65 15.34 8.87 0.21
CA VAL A 65 14.42 10.01 0.01
C VAL A 65 14.17 10.24 -1.48
N LEU A 66 15.20 10.22 -2.31
CA LEU A 66 15.07 10.47 -3.76
C LEU A 66 14.19 9.42 -4.43
N VAL A 67 14.41 8.15 -4.13
CA VAL A 67 13.59 7.03 -4.64
C VAL A 67 12.13 7.20 -4.21
N LEU A 68 11.89 7.42 -2.90
CA LEU A 68 10.54 7.55 -2.36
C LEU A 68 9.80 8.79 -2.90
N ARG A 69 10.46 9.95 -2.96
CA ARG A 69 9.90 11.18 -3.53
C ARG A 69 9.52 10.99 -4.99
N ARG A 70 10.36 10.32 -5.78
CA ARG A 70 10.08 10.07 -7.20
C ARG A 70 8.79 9.28 -7.38
N VAL A 71 8.64 8.18 -6.63
CA VAL A 71 7.45 7.34 -6.65
C VAL A 71 6.23 8.11 -6.17
N GLN A 72 6.35 8.88 -5.09
CA GLN A 72 5.24 9.69 -4.57
C GLN A 72 4.77 10.75 -5.57
N THR A 73 5.70 11.43 -6.26
CA THR A 73 5.39 12.44 -7.28
C THR A 73 4.66 11.80 -8.45
N VAL A 74 5.18 10.70 -9.00
CA VAL A 74 4.54 10.04 -10.14
C VAL A 74 3.17 9.49 -9.74
N ARG A 75 3.02 8.84 -8.58
CA ARG A 75 1.71 8.37 -8.10
C ARG A 75 0.71 9.50 -7.90
N SER A 76 1.17 10.69 -7.50
CA SER A 76 0.29 11.85 -7.33
C SER A 76 -0.17 12.42 -8.68
N LEU A 77 0.66 12.30 -9.73
CA LEU A 77 0.31 12.68 -11.11
C LEU A 77 -0.57 11.63 -11.81
N SER A 78 -0.34 10.34 -11.54
CA SER A 78 -1.07 9.22 -12.16
C SER A 78 -2.41 8.91 -11.49
N ARG A 79 -2.72 9.51 -10.33
CA ARG A 79 -4.04 9.34 -9.71
C ARG A 79 -5.06 10.09 -10.56
N PRO A 80 -5.99 9.40 -11.26
CA PRO A 80 -7.07 10.11 -11.95
C PRO A 80 -7.82 10.93 -10.90
N MET A 81 -8.11 12.20 -11.21
CA MET A 81 -8.98 13.06 -10.40
C MET A 81 -10.33 12.36 -10.23
N ARG A 82 -10.50 11.53 -9.20
CA ARG A 82 -11.80 11.06 -8.72
C ARG A 82 -12.37 11.97 -7.61
N ASP A 83 -11.58 12.91 -7.11
CA ASP A 83 -11.97 13.82 -6.03
C ASP A 83 -12.53 15.17 -6.51
N THR A 84 -13.57 15.14 -7.34
CA THR A 84 -14.62 16.20 -7.34
C THR A 84 -16.04 15.67 -7.53
N ALA A 85 -16.26 14.33 -7.57
CA ALA A 85 -17.59 13.76 -7.82
C ALA A 85 -17.93 12.57 -6.89
N GLU A 86 -17.32 12.49 -5.70
CA GLU A 86 -17.53 11.38 -4.74
C GLU A 86 -18.26 11.82 -3.47
N ALA A 87 -19.16 12.81 -3.59
CA ALA A 87 -20.19 13.09 -2.59
C ALA A 87 -21.51 12.33 -2.83
N GLU A 88 -21.66 11.57 -3.92
CA GLU A 88 -22.97 11.01 -4.32
C GLU A 88 -23.00 9.51 -4.70
N ARG A 89 -21.98 8.71 -4.35
CA ARG A 89 -22.04 7.25 -4.60
C ARG A 89 -21.55 6.42 -3.43
N ALA A 90 -22.29 6.49 -2.33
CA ALA A 90 -22.40 5.32 -1.47
C ALA A 90 -22.88 4.14 -2.34
N PRO A 91 -22.22 2.97 -2.34
CA PRO A 91 -22.78 1.79 -2.97
C PRO A 91 -24.04 1.43 -2.19
N LEU A 92 -25.22 1.67 -2.77
CA LEU A 92 -26.47 1.09 -2.31
C LEU A 92 -26.29 -0.43 -2.28
N GLN A 93 -26.06 -0.99 -1.09
CA GLN A 93 -26.10 -2.42 -0.88
C GLN A 93 -27.57 -2.84 -0.78
N LEU A 94 -28.14 -3.21 -1.93
CA LEU A 94 -29.44 -3.88 -2.02
C LEU A 94 -29.28 -5.30 -1.46
N ALA A 95 -29.63 -5.49 -0.19
CA ALA A 95 -29.78 -6.81 0.39
C ALA A 95 -31.13 -7.40 -0.06
N ALA A 96 -31.10 -8.46 -0.87
CA ALA A 96 -32.24 -9.34 -1.09
C ALA A 96 -32.42 -10.20 0.17
N ARG A 97 -33.47 -9.91 0.95
CA ARG A 97 -33.96 -10.81 1.98
C ARG A 97 -35.10 -11.61 1.38
N ASP A 98 -34.79 -12.79 0.88
CA ASP A 98 -35.75 -13.88 0.84
C ASP A 98 -35.07 -15.04 1.58
N ARG A 99 -35.65 -15.42 2.71
CA ARG A 99 -35.37 -16.70 3.34
C ARG A 99 -36.68 -17.46 3.27
N ASP A 100 -36.70 -18.47 2.42
CA ASP A 100 -37.68 -19.53 2.42
C ASP A 100 -37.66 -20.19 3.81
N GLU A 101 -38.74 -20.03 4.57
CA GLU A 101 -39.02 -20.89 5.73
C GLU A 101 -39.67 -22.17 5.22
N ASP A 102 -38.83 -23.09 4.74
CA ASP A 102 -39.13 -24.51 4.75
C ASP A 102 -38.45 -25.12 5.99
N GLU A 103 -39.23 -25.50 7.00
CA GLU A 103 -39.48 -26.93 7.24
C GLU A 103 -40.55 -27.20 8.32
N PRO A 104 -41.24 -28.36 8.23
CA PRO A 104 -42.43 -28.74 8.99
C PRO A 104 -42.09 -29.56 10.25
N PHE A 105 -43.10 -29.85 11.08
CA PHE A 105 -43.47 -31.18 11.62
C PHE A 105 -44.34 -31.05 12.89
N ASP A 106 -45.40 -31.87 12.89
CA ASP A 106 -46.42 -32.04 13.92
C ASP A 106 -45.88 -32.47 15.28
N ASP A 107 -46.55 -32.06 16.37
CA ASP A 107 -46.98 -32.99 17.41
C ASP A 107 -48.09 -32.39 18.31
N GLU A 108 -48.92 -33.29 18.81
CA GLU A 108 -50.31 -33.19 19.25
C GLU A 108 -50.46 -32.88 20.76
N PHE A 109 -51.49 -32.13 21.20
CA PHE A 109 -52.27 -32.44 22.42
C PHE A 109 -53.53 -31.55 22.63
N GLU A 110 -54.70 -32.17 22.72
CA GLU A 110 -56.00 -31.60 23.17
C GLU A 110 -56.02 -31.32 24.69
N PRO A 111 -57.03 -30.58 25.19
CA PRO A 111 -58.26 -31.25 25.66
C PRO A 111 -59.58 -30.57 25.25
#